data_AF-A0A358CV04-F1
#
_entry.id   AF-A0A358CV04-F1
#
_cell.length_a   1.000
_cell.length_b   1.000
_cell.length_c   1.000
_cell.angle_alpha   90.00
_cell.angle_beta   90.00
_cell.angle_gamma   90.00
#
_symmetry.space_group_name_H-M   'P 1'
#
loop_
_entity.id
_entity.type
_entity.pdbx_description
1 polymer ?
#
loop_
_entity_poly.entity_id
_entity_poly.type
_entity_poly.pdbx_seq_one_letter_code
_entity_poly.pdbx_strand_id
1 'polypeptide(L)'
;MLLLDKGTIRDFYIALDILPSCIPFADEYNSSTKIRIPFAFTMKGRYERCLCRAYHLFREVADEYLNGHYYDDPENPGRKRLTVHYLRLKALAEYINEEVERVNNAMPPSSALEYVKQMDTVQMEREKIMGEACEVQGCALDKDLRFQPIDFEAYELPVVQDLPALKTVQPAIISFSRDIYSDRKADILALLESIKE
;
A
#
# COMPACT_ATOMS: atom_id res chain seq x y z
N MET A 1 -16.44 -17.92 2.23
CA MET A 1 -15.26 -17.65 1.36
C MET A 1 -15.50 -18.34 0.02
N LEU A 2 -15.31 -17.68 -1.14
CA LEU A 2 -15.63 -18.26 -2.47
C LEU A 2 -14.61 -19.29 -2.97
N LEU A 3 -13.38 -19.15 -2.50
CA LEU A 3 -12.30 -20.12 -2.64
C LEU A 3 -12.28 -20.88 -1.31
N LEU A 4 -12.27 -22.21 -1.36
CA LEU A 4 -12.64 -23.07 -0.24
C LEU A 4 -11.59 -23.09 0.88
N ASP A 5 -10.32 -22.90 0.53
CA ASP A 5 -9.17 -23.08 1.42
C ASP A 5 -8.02 -22.14 1.03
N LYS A 6 -7.08 -21.91 1.96
CA LYS A 6 -5.89 -21.07 1.69
C LYS A 6 -5.04 -21.63 0.52
N GLY A 7 -5.05 -22.94 0.32
CA GLY A 7 -4.39 -23.60 -0.82
C GLY A 7 -5.02 -23.22 -2.15
N THR A 8 -6.34 -23.38 -2.29
CA THR A 8 -7.07 -22.97 -3.51
C THR A 8 -6.98 -21.48 -3.80
N ILE A 9 -6.85 -20.61 -2.79
CA ILE A 9 -6.58 -19.19 -3.01
C ILE A 9 -5.23 -18.98 -3.68
N ARG A 10 -4.17 -19.59 -3.15
CA ARG A 10 -2.82 -19.47 -3.71
C ARG A 10 -2.79 -19.97 -5.16
N ASP A 11 -3.38 -21.13 -5.39
CA ASP A 11 -3.39 -21.76 -6.71
C ASP A 11 -4.23 -20.96 -7.72
N PHE A 12 -5.29 -20.28 -7.26
CA PHE A 12 -6.07 -19.34 -8.07
C PHE A 12 -5.21 -18.18 -8.57
N TYR A 13 -4.49 -17.49 -7.68
CA TYR A 13 -3.67 -16.36 -8.11
C TYR A 13 -2.48 -16.77 -8.98
N ILE A 14 -1.87 -17.93 -8.70
CA ILE A 14 -0.84 -18.50 -9.58
C ILE A 14 -1.41 -18.77 -10.98
N ALA A 15 -2.64 -19.30 -11.09
CA ALA A 15 -3.28 -19.54 -12.38
C ALA A 15 -3.58 -18.25 -13.17
N LEU A 16 -3.60 -17.10 -12.49
CA LEU A 16 -3.78 -15.77 -13.10
C LEU A 16 -2.45 -15.04 -13.36
N ASP A 17 -1.31 -15.69 -13.10
CA ASP A 17 0.03 -15.11 -13.17
C ASP A 17 0.24 -13.93 -12.19
N ILE A 18 -0.41 -14.02 -11.01
CA ILE A 18 -0.33 -13.03 -9.93
C ILE A 18 0.42 -13.65 -8.76
N LEU A 19 1.41 -12.93 -8.23
CA LEU A 19 2.20 -13.40 -7.08
C LEU A 19 1.34 -13.40 -5.80
N PRO A 20 1.16 -14.57 -5.13
CA PRO A 20 0.35 -14.63 -3.92
C PRO A 20 0.90 -13.78 -2.77
N SER A 21 2.21 -13.54 -2.74
CA SER A 21 2.87 -12.69 -1.73
C SER A 21 2.47 -11.21 -1.81
N CYS A 22 1.96 -10.76 -2.96
CA CYS A 22 1.57 -9.37 -3.20
C CYS A 22 0.08 -9.12 -2.95
N ILE A 23 -0.59 -10.05 -2.25
CA ILE A 23 -2.00 -9.96 -1.90
C ILE A 23 -2.10 -10.06 -0.38
N PRO A 24 -2.64 -9.03 0.30
CA PRO A 24 -2.81 -9.07 1.74
C PRO A 24 -3.91 -10.08 2.08
N PHE A 25 -3.51 -11.27 2.52
CA PHE A 25 -4.44 -12.25 3.07
C PHE A 25 -4.77 -11.85 4.51
N ALA A 26 -6.01 -11.43 4.75
CA ALA A 26 -6.48 -11.24 6.12
C ALA A 26 -6.60 -12.61 6.81
N ASP A 27 -6.05 -12.74 8.02
CA ASP A 27 -6.22 -13.95 8.84
C ASP A 27 -7.64 -14.10 9.37
N GLU A 28 -8.37 -12.98 9.53
CA GLU A 28 -9.77 -12.95 9.90
C GLU A 28 -10.64 -12.50 8.73
N TYR A 29 -11.44 -13.43 8.20
CA TYR A 29 -12.41 -13.15 7.16
C TYR A 29 -13.64 -12.45 7.74
N ASN A 30 -13.62 -11.12 7.77
CA ASN A 30 -14.84 -10.33 7.97
C ASN A 30 -15.65 -10.32 6.66
N SER A 31 -16.59 -11.26 6.53
CA SER A 31 -17.43 -11.49 5.34
C SER A 31 -18.52 -10.42 5.14
N SER A 32 -18.19 -9.13 5.29
CA SER A 32 -19.13 -8.02 5.09
C SER A 32 -19.44 -7.76 3.60
N THR A 33 -18.60 -8.23 2.68
CA THR A 33 -18.81 -8.08 1.24
C THR A 33 -19.85 -9.09 0.73
N LYS A 34 -21.13 -8.69 0.77
CA LYS A 34 -22.22 -9.49 0.18
C LYS A 34 -22.14 -9.45 -1.35
N ILE A 35 -21.53 -10.47 -1.94
CA ILE A 35 -21.51 -10.62 -3.40
C ILE A 35 -22.88 -11.13 -3.85
N ARG A 36 -23.62 -10.30 -4.57
CA ARG A 36 -24.90 -10.71 -5.16
C ARG A 36 -24.66 -11.79 -6.21
N ILE A 37 -25.21 -12.98 -5.97
CA ILE A 37 -25.11 -14.13 -6.88
C ILE A 37 -25.73 -13.75 -8.23
N PRO A 38 -24.95 -13.74 -9.32
CA PRO A 38 -25.47 -13.48 -10.65
C PRO A 38 -26.34 -14.65 -11.11
N PHE A 39 -27.41 -14.33 -11.85
CA PHE A 39 -28.24 -15.36 -12.47
C PHE A 39 -27.39 -16.18 -13.45
N ALA A 40 -27.51 -17.51 -13.42
CA ALA A 40 -27.02 -18.39 -14.46
C ALA A 40 -27.89 -19.66 -14.50
N PHE A 41 -27.95 -20.27 -15.69
CA PHE A 41 -28.76 -21.47 -15.95
C PHE A 41 -28.23 -22.72 -15.24
N THR A 42 -26.93 -22.80 -14.99
CA THR A 42 -26.28 -23.95 -14.32
C THR A 42 -25.59 -23.48 -13.05
N MET A 43 -25.53 -24.34 -12.02
CA MET A 43 -24.80 -24.03 -10.78
C MET A 43 -23.30 -23.79 -11.05
N LYS A 44 -22.72 -24.54 -11.99
CA LYS A 44 -21.39 -24.30 -12.52
C LYS A 44 -21.22 -22.89 -13.08
N GLY A 45 -22.13 -22.46 -13.95
CA GLY A 45 -22.11 -21.11 -14.51
C GLY A 45 -22.36 -20.01 -13.46
N ARG A 46 -23.09 -20.31 -12.38
CA ARG A 46 -23.22 -19.39 -11.23
C ARG A 46 -21.90 -19.23 -10.51
N TYR A 47 -21.19 -20.32 -10.25
CA TYR A 47 -19.87 -20.30 -9.62
C TYR A 47 -18.85 -19.52 -10.46
N GLU A 48 -18.76 -19.83 -11.77
CA GLU A 48 -17.89 -19.11 -12.72
C GLU A 48 -18.15 -17.59 -12.67
N ARG A 49 -19.42 -17.17 -12.72
CA ARG A 49 -19.80 -15.75 -12.68
C ARG A 49 -19.57 -15.10 -11.31
N CYS A 50 -19.77 -15.84 -10.22
CA CYS A 50 -19.44 -15.37 -8.86
C CYS A 50 -17.95 -15.06 -8.73
N LEU A 51 -17.07 -15.95 -9.20
CA LEU A 51 -15.62 -15.74 -9.14
C LEU A 51 -15.18 -14.56 -10.01
N CYS A 52 -15.68 -14.45 -11.24
CA CYS A 52 -15.41 -13.29 -12.09
C CYS A 52 -15.84 -11.97 -11.43
N ARG A 53 -16.99 -11.96 -10.77
CA ARG A 53 -17.50 -10.77 -10.05
C ARG A 53 -16.66 -10.47 -8.82
N ALA A 54 -16.29 -11.48 -8.05
CA ALA A 54 -15.42 -11.32 -6.88
C ALA A 54 -14.06 -10.74 -7.28
N TYR A 55 -13.46 -11.29 -8.34
CA TYR A 55 -12.21 -10.78 -8.89
C TYR A 55 -12.33 -9.33 -9.36
N HIS A 56 -13.42 -8.99 -10.07
CA HIS A 56 -13.67 -7.62 -10.51
C HIS A 56 -13.77 -6.63 -9.34
N LEU A 57 -14.55 -6.96 -8.32
CA LEU A 57 -14.72 -6.12 -7.13
C LEU A 57 -13.39 -5.96 -6.39
N PHE A 58 -12.63 -7.05 -6.23
CA PHE A 58 -11.32 -6.98 -5.60
C PHE A 58 -10.36 -6.10 -6.40
N ARG A 59 -10.36 -6.23 -7.73
CA ARG A 59 -9.58 -5.36 -8.62
C ARG A 59 -9.96 -3.89 -8.48
N GLU A 60 -11.23 -3.55 -8.45
CA GLU A 60 -11.68 -2.16 -8.27
C GLU A 60 -11.20 -1.59 -6.93
N VAL A 61 -11.30 -2.36 -5.85
CA VAL A 61 -10.82 -1.93 -4.53
C VAL A 61 -9.29 -1.79 -4.50
N ALA A 62 -8.57 -2.73 -5.12
CA ALA A 62 -7.11 -2.65 -5.22
C ALA A 62 -6.66 -1.45 -6.06
N ASP A 63 -7.34 -1.18 -7.18
CA ASP A 63 -7.08 -0.02 -8.03
C ASP A 63 -7.37 1.29 -7.29
N GLU A 64 -8.48 1.37 -6.55
CA GLU A 64 -8.80 2.52 -5.71
C GLU A 64 -7.77 2.73 -4.60
N TYR A 65 -7.26 1.66 -3.98
CA TYR A 65 -6.20 1.75 -2.99
C TYR A 65 -4.88 2.27 -3.59
N LEU A 66 -4.50 1.76 -4.77
CA LEU A 66 -3.25 2.08 -5.43
C LEU A 66 -3.26 3.46 -6.09
N ASN A 67 -4.31 3.78 -6.85
CA ASN A 67 -4.41 4.94 -7.74
C ASN A 67 -5.43 5.99 -7.25
N GLY A 68 -6.31 5.62 -6.32
CA GLY A 68 -7.38 6.50 -5.84
C GLY A 68 -8.57 6.55 -6.80
N HIS A 69 -9.59 7.31 -6.42
CA HIS A 69 -10.72 7.63 -7.28
C HIS A 69 -11.00 9.13 -7.24
N TYR A 70 -11.62 9.64 -8.31
CA TYR A 70 -12.07 11.02 -8.35
C TYR A 70 -13.47 11.14 -7.74
N TYR A 71 -13.63 12.11 -6.84
CA TYR A 71 -14.91 12.47 -6.24
C TYR A 71 -15.18 13.97 -6.42
N ASP A 72 -16.46 14.35 -6.38
CA ASP A 72 -16.85 15.75 -6.47
C ASP A 72 -16.52 16.47 -5.15
N ASP A 73 -15.88 17.63 -5.25
CA ASP A 73 -15.47 18.40 -4.09
C ASP A 73 -16.69 18.95 -3.33
N PRO A 74 -16.94 18.51 -2.07
CA PRO A 74 -18.07 19.01 -1.28
C PRO A 74 -17.93 20.50 -0.96
N GLU A 75 -16.70 21.04 -0.95
CA GLU A 75 -16.43 22.44 -0.65
C GLU A 75 -16.51 23.33 -1.91
N ASN A 76 -16.30 22.77 -3.11
CA ASN A 76 -16.34 23.51 -4.38
C ASN A 76 -17.12 22.74 -5.46
N PRO A 77 -18.46 22.92 -5.55
CA PRO A 77 -19.26 22.24 -6.55
C PRO A 77 -18.77 22.53 -7.98
N GLY A 78 -18.52 21.46 -8.75
CA GLY A 78 -17.99 21.52 -10.12
C GLY A 78 -16.49 21.21 -10.25
N ARG A 79 -15.77 21.03 -9.15
CA ARG A 79 -14.38 20.55 -9.16
C ARG A 79 -14.31 19.09 -8.70
N LYS A 80 -13.41 18.33 -9.33
CA LYS A 80 -13.10 16.96 -8.90
C LYS A 80 -11.84 16.95 -8.04
N ARG A 81 -11.89 16.25 -6.91
CA ARG A 81 -10.73 15.93 -6.07
C ARG A 81 -10.35 14.46 -6.27
N LEU A 82 -9.05 14.18 -6.17
CA LEU A 82 -8.52 12.82 -6.20
C LEU A 82 -8.26 12.39 -4.75
N THR A 83 -8.78 11.21 -4.38
CA THR A 83 -8.53 10.61 -3.07
C THR A 83 -7.04 10.36 -2.85
N VAL A 84 -6.60 10.46 -1.58
CA VAL A 84 -5.24 10.07 -1.18
C VAL A 84 -5.12 8.56 -1.38
N HIS A 85 -4.10 8.15 -2.12
CA HIS A 85 -3.86 6.76 -2.51
C HIS A 85 -2.41 6.37 -2.24
N TYR A 86 -2.16 5.07 -2.22
CA TYR A 86 -0.88 4.50 -1.79
C TYR A 86 0.33 5.07 -2.55
N LEU A 87 0.27 5.11 -3.89
CA LEU A 87 1.38 5.62 -4.69
C LEU A 87 1.72 7.09 -4.38
N ARG A 88 0.70 7.93 -4.16
CA ARG A 88 0.89 9.33 -3.79
C ARG A 88 1.43 9.49 -2.37
N LEU A 89 0.99 8.65 -1.43
CA LEU A 89 1.50 8.67 -0.05
C LEU A 89 2.97 8.27 -0.04
N LYS A 90 3.33 7.24 -0.80
CA LYS A 90 4.72 6.79 -0.98
C LYS A 90 5.59 7.89 -1.61
N ALA A 91 5.15 8.47 -2.73
CA ALA A 91 5.87 9.55 -3.38
C ALA A 91 6.03 10.80 -2.49
N LEU A 92 5.01 11.10 -1.66
CA LEU A 92 5.09 12.20 -0.69
C LEU A 92 6.13 11.92 0.41
N ALA A 93 6.18 10.69 0.92
CA ALA A 93 7.17 10.30 1.91
C ALA A 93 8.59 10.34 1.33
N GLU A 94 8.79 9.85 0.10
CA GLU A 94 10.07 9.95 -0.62
C GLU A 94 10.50 11.41 -0.80
N TYR A 95 9.58 12.27 -1.25
CA TYR A 95 9.84 13.71 -1.40
C TYR A 95 10.24 14.37 -0.07
N ILE A 96 9.52 14.09 1.02
CA ILE A 96 9.86 14.63 2.35
C ILE A 96 11.24 14.13 2.78
N ASN A 97 11.57 12.87 2.53
CA ASN A 97 12.86 12.30 2.88
C ASN A 97 14.01 12.94 2.10
N GLU A 98 13.82 13.21 0.81
CA GLU A 98 14.78 13.96 -0.01
C GLU A 98 15.00 15.39 0.51
N GLU A 99 13.93 16.08 0.94
CA GLU A 99 14.04 17.40 1.57
C GLU A 99 14.78 17.33 2.91
N VAL A 100 14.46 16.35 3.75
CA VAL A 100 15.13 16.11 5.03
C VAL A 100 16.63 15.87 4.82
N GLU A 101 17.01 15.04 3.86
CA GLU A 101 18.41 14.82 3.51
C GLU A 101 19.08 16.10 3.03
N ARG A 102 18.41 16.86 2.17
CA ARG A 102 18.94 18.12 1.66
C ARG A 102 19.20 19.13 2.77
N VAL A 103 18.25 19.31 3.69
CA VAL A 103 18.38 20.24 4.83
C VAL A 103 19.51 19.79 5.74
N ASN A 104 19.54 18.50 6.09
CA ASN A 104 20.58 17.93 6.93
C ASN A 104 22.00 18.09 6.35
N ASN A 105 22.14 18.05 5.02
CA ASN A 105 23.44 18.19 4.35
C ASN A 105 23.83 19.65 4.06
N ALA A 106 22.86 20.53 3.76
CA ALA A 106 23.14 21.91 3.37
C ALA A 106 23.43 22.83 4.57
N MET A 107 22.83 22.54 5.72
CA MET A 107 23.00 23.33 6.94
C MET A 107 23.07 22.40 8.14
N PRO A 108 24.24 21.80 8.42
CA PRO A 108 24.40 21.01 9.62
C PRO A 108 24.19 21.91 10.85
N PRO A 109 23.55 21.40 11.91
CA PRO A 109 23.26 22.16 13.13
C PRO A 109 24.48 22.88 13.73
N SER A 110 25.66 22.26 13.65
CA SER A 110 26.94 22.83 14.05
C SER A 110 27.28 24.12 13.31
N SER A 111 27.08 24.19 11.99
CA SER A 111 27.35 25.41 11.21
C SER A 111 26.42 26.57 11.59
N ALA A 112 25.16 26.29 11.93
CA ALA A 112 24.26 27.32 12.43
C ALA A 112 24.70 27.84 13.81
N LEU A 113 25.16 26.96 14.69
CA LEU A 113 25.69 27.33 16.02
C LEU A 113 27.03 28.06 15.93
N GLU A 114 27.90 27.66 15.00
CA GLU A 114 29.16 28.35 14.72
C GLU A 114 28.91 29.78 14.23
N TYR A 115 27.91 29.97 13.37
CA TYR A 115 27.51 31.31 12.92
C TYR A 115 27.02 32.19 14.08
N VAL A 116 26.22 31.64 15.01
CA VAL A 116 25.80 32.38 16.22
C VAL A 116 26.98 32.67 17.13
N LYS A 117 27.90 31.71 17.30
CA LYS A 117 29.15 31.88 18.05
C LYS A 117 30.01 33.01 17.47
N GLN A 118 30.06 33.14 16.14
CA GLN A 118 30.78 34.23 15.46
C GLN A 118 30.17 35.63 15.73
N MET A 119 28.94 35.74 16.24
CA MET A 119 28.36 37.02 16.65
C MET A 119 28.89 37.53 18.00
N ASP A 120 29.49 36.66 18.84
CA ASP A 120 30.21 37.06 20.06
C ASP A 120 31.73 37.08 19.80
N THR A 121 32.19 38.21 19.26
CA THR A 121 33.57 38.42 18.86
C THR A 121 34.55 38.35 20.05
N VAL A 122 34.11 38.75 21.25
CA VAL A 122 34.95 38.78 22.46
C VAL A 122 35.24 37.37 22.97
N GLN A 123 34.25 36.47 22.91
CA GLN A 123 34.44 35.07 23.29
C GLN A 123 35.27 34.31 22.26
N MET A 124 35.02 34.55 20.96
CA MET A 124 35.78 33.96 19.84
C MET A 124 37.27 34.27 19.90
N GLU A 125 37.65 35.52 20.16
CA GLU A 125 39.08 35.91 20.26
C GLU A 125 39.79 35.21 21.43
N ARG A 126 39.10 35.06 22.57
CA ARG A 126 39.63 34.35 23.74
C ARG A 126 39.87 32.87 23.46
N GLU A 127 38.91 32.20 22.83
CA GLU A 127 39.01 30.78 22.49
C GLU A 127 40.11 30.52 21.44
N LYS A 128 40.26 31.42 20.46
CA LYS A 128 41.33 31.33 19.45
C LYS A 128 42.73 31.41 20.05
N ILE A 129 42.91 32.19 21.12
CA ILE A 129 44.19 32.33 21.83
C ILE A 129 44.47 31.11 22.73
N MET A 130 43.42 30.54 23.33
CA MET A 130 43.54 29.39 24.25
C MET A 130 43.63 28.03 23.55
N GLY A 131 43.33 27.96 22.25
CA GLY A 131 43.25 26.72 21.47
C GLY A 131 41.85 26.11 21.58
N GLU A 132 41.25 25.81 20.43
CA GLU A 132 39.88 25.30 20.35
C GLU A 132 39.82 23.83 20.82
N ALA A 133 39.19 23.58 21.96
CA ALA A 133 39.15 22.25 22.59
C ALA A 133 38.03 21.33 22.03
N CYS A 134 37.34 21.71 20.96
CA CYS A 134 36.02 21.16 20.66
C CYS A 134 35.80 20.63 19.23
N GLU A 135 36.82 20.10 18.55
CA GLU A 135 36.61 19.48 17.22
C GLU A 135 35.86 18.12 17.29
N VAL A 136 35.84 17.43 18.44
CA VAL A 136 35.27 16.07 18.56
C VAL A 136 33.77 16.06 18.88
N GLN A 137 33.21 17.15 19.43
CA GLN A 137 31.79 17.20 19.85
C GLN A 137 30.82 17.65 18.74
N GLY A 138 31.29 18.37 17.71
CA GLY A 138 30.45 18.84 16.60
C GLY A 138 29.79 17.69 15.81
N CYS A 139 30.52 16.59 15.60
CA CYS A 139 30.00 15.44 14.85
C CYS A 139 28.91 14.64 15.57
N ALA A 140 28.84 14.68 16.91
CA ALA A 140 27.78 14.02 17.67
C ALA A 140 26.51 14.88 17.69
N LEU A 141 26.69 16.20 17.87
CA LEU A 141 25.58 17.16 17.86
C LEU A 141 24.86 17.18 16.50
N ASP A 142 25.62 17.12 15.42
CA ASP A 142 25.09 17.03 14.06
C ASP A 142 24.38 15.71 13.76
N LYS A 143 24.54 14.67 14.58
CA LYS A 143 23.74 13.45 14.45
C LYS A 143 22.45 13.56 15.24
N ASP A 144 22.52 14.10 16.46
CA ASP A 144 21.39 14.17 17.38
C ASP A 144 20.34 15.21 16.97
N LEU A 145 20.75 16.28 16.29
CA LEU A 145 19.87 17.37 15.87
C LEU A 145 19.37 17.27 14.42
N ARG A 146 19.66 16.16 13.72
CA ARG A 146 19.16 15.96 12.35
C ARG A 146 17.65 15.75 12.33
N PHE A 147 17.02 16.31 11.30
CA PHE A 147 15.66 15.92 10.96
C PHE A 147 15.64 14.43 10.64
N GLN A 148 14.67 13.72 11.23
CA GLN A 148 14.50 12.29 10.98
C GLN A 148 13.66 12.07 9.72
N PRO A 149 14.10 11.20 8.81
CA PRO A 149 13.29 10.82 7.66
C PRO A 149 12.06 10.03 8.12
N ILE A 150 11.01 10.06 7.31
CA ILE A 150 9.83 9.22 7.47
C ILE A 150 10.22 7.79 7.14
N ASP A 151 10.09 6.91 8.13
CA ASP A 151 10.11 5.46 7.91
C ASP A 151 8.74 5.03 7.39
N PHE A 152 8.62 4.95 6.06
CA PHE A 152 7.38 4.54 5.42
C PHE A 152 7.06 3.05 5.67
N GLU A 153 8.09 2.22 5.83
CA GLU A 153 7.93 0.78 6.01
C GLU A 153 7.35 0.44 7.39
N ALA A 154 7.66 1.26 8.41
CA ALA A 154 7.09 1.14 9.76
C ALA A 154 5.55 1.28 9.82
N TYR A 155 4.90 1.82 8.78
CA TYR A 155 3.44 1.90 8.72
C TYR A 155 2.77 0.58 8.30
N GLU A 156 3.54 -0.44 7.92
CA GLU A 156 3.07 -1.78 7.56
C GLU A 156 1.92 -1.79 6.54
N LEU A 157 1.92 -0.80 5.64
CA LEU A 157 0.89 -0.68 4.62
C LEU A 157 1.02 -1.84 3.60
N PRO A 158 -0.09 -2.51 3.24
CA PRO A 158 -0.04 -3.66 2.35
C PRO A 158 0.38 -3.26 0.94
N VAL A 159 1.49 -3.83 0.47
CA VAL A 159 1.95 -3.64 -0.91
C VAL A 159 1.15 -4.55 -1.84
N VAL A 160 0.21 -3.96 -2.57
CA VAL A 160 -0.65 -4.67 -3.52
C VAL A 160 -0.09 -4.48 -4.94
N GLN A 161 -0.01 -5.58 -5.71
CA GLN A 161 0.33 -5.50 -7.13
C GLN A 161 -0.87 -4.97 -7.93
N ASP A 162 -0.62 -4.23 -9.03
CA ASP A 162 -1.68 -3.89 -9.98
C ASP A 162 -2.27 -5.18 -10.61
N LEU A 163 -3.59 -5.30 -10.55
CA LEU A 163 -4.30 -6.52 -10.93
C LEU A 163 -4.76 -6.45 -12.40
N PRO A 164 -4.49 -7.49 -13.21
CA PRO A 164 -4.83 -7.48 -14.63
C PRO A 164 -6.34 -7.35 -14.85
N ALA A 165 -6.72 -6.70 -15.95
CA ALA A 165 -8.12 -6.49 -16.30
C ALA A 165 -8.88 -7.82 -16.44
N LEU A 166 -10.14 -7.84 -16.01
CA LEU A 166 -10.98 -9.05 -16.06
C LEU A 166 -10.99 -9.69 -17.46
N LYS A 167 -11.02 -8.89 -18.53
CA LYS A 167 -11.02 -9.42 -19.91
C LYS A 167 -9.80 -10.29 -20.21
N THR A 168 -8.64 -9.98 -19.64
CA THR A 168 -7.39 -10.70 -19.86
C THR A 168 -7.39 -12.03 -19.09
N VAL A 169 -7.86 -12.01 -17.84
CA VAL A 169 -7.81 -13.17 -16.96
C VAL A 169 -9.07 -14.03 -16.94
N GLN A 170 -10.17 -13.54 -17.51
CA GLN A 170 -11.46 -14.24 -17.52
C GLN A 170 -11.37 -15.68 -18.05
N PRO A 171 -10.64 -15.98 -19.15
CA PRO A 171 -10.48 -17.36 -19.60
C PRO A 171 -9.83 -18.27 -18.53
N ALA A 172 -8.82 -17.76 -17.83
CA ALA A 172 -8.13 -18.48 -16.76
C ALA A 172 -9.01 -18.68 -15.52
N ILE A 173 -9.80 -17.67 -15.13
CA ILE A 173 -10.80 -17.80 -14.06
C ILE A 173 -11.83 -18.87 -14.43
N ILE A 174 -12.29 -18.87 -15.68
CA ILE A 174 -13.24 -19.87 -16.16
C ILE A 174 -12.60 -21.25 -16.13
N SER A 175 -11.41 -21.47 -16.70
CA SER A 175 -10.78 -22.80 -16.66
C SER A 175 -10.60 -23.29 -15.22
N PHE A 176 -10.03 -22.46 -14.35
CA PHE A 176 -9.80 -22.81 -12.95
C PHE A 176 -11.09 -23.17 -12.20
N SER A 177 -12.14 -22.36 -12.38
CA SER A 177 -13.43 -22.62 -11.73
C SER A 177 -14.12 -23.89 -12.24
N ARG A 178 -13.84 -24.32 -13.47
CA ARG A 178 -14.33 -25.60 -14.00
C ARG A 178 -13.63 -26.78 -13.35
N ASP A 179 -12.33 -26.69 -13.17
CA ASP A 179 -11.49 -27.75 -12.60
C ASP A 179 -11.82 -27.94 -11.11
N ILE A 180 -11.94 -26.84 -10.34
CA ILE A 180 -12.41 -26.97 -8.95
C ILE A 180 -13.85 -27.49 -8.88
N TYR A 181 -14.72 -27.10 -9.81
CA TYR A 181 -16.10 -27.58 -9.81
C TYR A 181 -16.23 -29.07 -10.13
N SER A 182 -15.35 -29.64 -10.96
CA SER A 182 -15.34 -31.10 -11.16
C SER A 182 -14.87 -31.84 -9.91
N ASP A 183 -13.88 -31.29 -9.22
CA ASP A 183 -13.20 -31.99 -8.12
C ASP A 183 -13.93 -31.85 -6.79
N ARG A 184 -14.54 -30.68 -6.53
CA ARG A 184 -15.17 -30.32 -5.25
C ARG A 184 -16.60 -29.82 -5.40
N LYS A 185 -17.39 -30.51 -6.23
CA LYS A 185 -18.77 -30.13 -6.54
C LYS A 185 -19.66 -29.95 -5.30
N ALA A 186 -19.59 -30.88 -4.34
CA ALA A 186 -20.46 -30.86 -3.15
C ALA A 186 -20.21 -29.61 -2.28
N ASP A 187 -18.95 -29.26 -2.07
CA ASP A 187 -18.54 -28.12 -1.25
C ASP A 187 -18.98 -26.79 -1.88
N ILE A 188 -18.84 -26.66 -3.21
CA ILE A 188 -19.28 -25.45 -3.93
C ILE A 188 -20.79 -25.28 -3.88
N LEU A 189 -21.56 -26.37 -3.92
CA LEU A 189 -23.02 -26.28 -3.82
C LEU A 189 -23.44 -25.78 -2.44
N ALA A 190 -22.86 -26.33 -1.37
CA ALA A 190 -23.11 -25.86 -0.01
C ALA A 190 -22.73 -24.38 0.17
N LEU A 191 -21.61 -23.97 -0.42
CA LEU A 191 -21.14 -22.58 -0.41
C LEU A 191 -22.10 -21.63 -1.16
N LEU A 192 -22.59 -22.02 -2.34
CA LEU A 192 -23.53 -21.20 -3.10
C LEU A 192 -24.89 -21.07 -2.40
N GLU A 193 -25.30 -22.10 -1.65
CA GLU A 193 -26.50 -22.04 -0.81
C GLU A 193 -26.31 -21.09 0.37
N SER A 194 -25.16 -21.14 1.05
CA SER A 194 -24.88 -20.25 2.19
C SER A 194 -24.74 -18.77 1.83
N ILE A 195 -24.48 -18.43 0.56
CA ILE A 195 -24.40 -17.04 0.08
C ILE A 195 -25.79 -16.50 -0.34
N LYS A 196 -26.77 -17.40 -0.53
CA LYS A 196 -28.11 -17.04 -0.98
C LYS A 196 -29.00 -16.53 0.17
N GLU A 197 -28.67 -16.88 1.41
CA GLU A 197 -29.28 -16.37 2.65
C GLU A 197 -28.65 -15.03 3.09
#